data_AF-A0A7C4B688-F1
#
_entry.id   AF-A0A7C4B688-F1
#
_cell.length_a   1.000
_cell.length_b   1.000
_cell.length_c   1.000
_cell.angle_alpha   90.00
_cell.angle_beta   90.00
_cell.angle_gamma   90.00
#
_symmetry.space_group_name_H-M   'P 1'
#
loop_
_entity.id
_entity.type
_entity.pdbx_description
1 polymer ?
#
loop_
_entity_poly.entity_id
_entity_poly.type
_entity_poly.pdbx_seq_one_letter_code
_entity_poly.pdbx_strand_id
1 'polypeptide(L)'
;MYRRVNLPFTLYEVDVLNACDEDLVKISSELGLALNLDEMKAVKKYFINIHRNPTDLELQAIAQTWSEHCYHKTFKGVVISQNSIVNNIFKTYIAKATEEIKPKWCISVFEDNAGIVEFGDGYAIAVKVETHNHPSAIEPFGGAATGIGGVLRDILGVWADPIANIDVLCFGPLNIDYSKLPKGINHPRYLLKGVVAGIAYYGNNMGIPTVCGAIYFDEGYIGNIAVYCGSVGLLPIDRYVRNVSPGDAAILAGGRTGRDGIHGVTFASLELNSDSRSGLRSAVQIPNPIEEEKLRRAILRIRDERLASGITDLGGGGLSSAIG
;
A
#
# COMPACT_ATOMS: atom_id res chain seq x y z
N MET A 1 32.57 2.39 -0.03
CA MET A 1 31.13 2.70 -0.21
C MET A 1 30.35 2.65 1.09
N TYR A 2 30.52 1.66 1.97
CA TYR A 2 29.74 1.57 3.22
C TYR A 2 30.62 1.65 4.47
N ARG A 3 30.27 2.50 5.43
CA ARG A 3 30.94 2.64 6.73
C ARG A 3 29.95 2.35 7.85
N ARG A 4 30.18 1.30 8.63
CA ARG A 4 29.32 0.97 9.78
C ARG A 4 29.39 2.06 10.84
N VAL A 5 28.22 2.51 11.33
CA VAL A 5 28.10 3.44 12.45
C VAL A 5 28.11 2.67 13.77
N ASN A 6 28.77 3.21 14.79
CA ASN A 6 28.88 2.57 16.11
C ASN A 6 27.61 2.78 16.94
N LEU A 7 26.57 1.99 16.65
CA LEU A 7 25.29 1.98 17.34
C LEU A 7 24.97 0.56 17.84
N PRO A 8 24.05 0.41 18.82
CA PRO A 8 23.61 -0.91 19.30
C PRO A 8 22.85 -1.72 18.24
N PHE A 9 22.49 -1.11 17.11
CA PHE A 9 21.93 -1.76 15.93
C PHE A 9 22.79 -1.51 14.70
N THR A 10 22.58 -2.32 13.67
CA THR A 10 23.31 -2.20 12.40
C THR A 10 22.80 -0.99 11.62
N LEU A 11 23.71 -0.07 11.31
CA LEU A 11 23.47 1.11 10.48
C LEU A 11 24.75 1.40 9.68
N TYR A 12 24.61 1.76 8.40
CA TYR A 12 25.74 2.09 7.54
C TYR A 12 25.59 3.51 7.00
N GLU A 13 26.66 4.30 7.08
CA GLU A 13 26.80 5.50 6.26
C GLU A 13 27.26 5.09 4.86
N VAL A 14 26.62 5.64 3.83
CA VAL A 14 26.84 5.28 2.42
C VAL A 14 27.49 6.46 1.70
N ASP A 15 28.63 6.21 1.06
CA ASP A 15 29.45 7.23 0.39
C ASP A 15 28.84 7.68 -0.96
N VAL A 16 27.71 8.38 -0.89
CA VAL A 16 26.96 8.89 -2.05
C VAL A 16 27.56 10.19 -2.59
N LEU A 17 28.17 11.02 -1.74
CA LEU A 17 28.75 12.31 -2.14
C LEU A 17 29.91 12.12 -3.14
N ASN A 18 30.76 11.12 -2.93
CA ASN A 18 31.91 10.85 -3.79
C ASN A 18 31.63 9.82 -4.89
N ALA A 19 30.48 9.14 -4.86
CA ALA A 19 30.09 8.13 -5.84
C ALA A 19 30.00 8.70 -7.27
N CYS A 20 30.60 8.03 -8.25
CA CYS A 20 30.34 8.30 -9.67
C CYS A 20 28.99 7.69 -10.11
N ASP A 21 28.56 7.92 -11.36
CA ASP A 21 27.29 7.40 -11.88
C ASP A 21 27.20 5.86 -11.77
N GLU A 22 28.30 5.15 -12.01
CA GLU A 22 28.38 3.69 -11.89
C GLU A 22 28.23 3.25 -10.42
N ASP A 23 28.86 3.97 -9.49
CA ASP A 23 28.74 3.71 -8.05
C ASP A 23 27.31 3.96 -7.56
N LEU A 24 26.63 4.99 -8.07
CA LEU A 24 25.23 5.29 -7.71
C LEU A 24 24.28 4.16 -8.13
N VAL A 25 24.44 3.64 -9.36
CA VAL A 25 23.67 2.48 -9.83
C VAL A 25 23.98 1.26 -8.98
N LYS A 26 25.25 1.05 -8.64
CA LYS A 26 25.69 -0.07 -7.79
C LYS A 26 25.09 0.01 -6.39
N ILE A 27 25.10 1.19 -5.74
CA ILE A 27 24.48 1.41 -4.43
C ILE A 27 22.98 1.10 -4.48
N SER A 28 22.28 1.61 -5.50
CA SER A 28 20.83 1.35 -5.67
C SER A 28 20.53 -0.15 -5.81
N SER A 29 21.35 -0.88 -6.56
CA SER A 29 21.23 -2.32 -6.75
C SER A 29 21.55 -3.13 -5.48
N GLU A 30 22.69 -2.85 -4.83
CA GLU A 30 23.14 -3.58 -3.63
C GLU A 30 22.20 -3.42 -2.44
N LEU A 31 21.60 -2.24 -2.28
CA LEU A 31 20.63 -1.97 -1.22
C LEU A 31 19.19 -2.34 -1.63
N GLY A 32 18.95 -2.69 -2.90
CA GLY A 32 17.60 -3.01 -3.40
C GLY A 32 16.66 -1.81 -3.39
N LEU A 33 17.15 -0.61 -3.66
CA LEU A 33 16.37 0.64 -3.63
C LEU A 33 15.41 0.77 -4.82
N ALA A 34 15.74 0.12 -5.95
CA ALA A 34 15.07 0.30 -7.23
C ALA A 34 14.94 1.76 -7.69
N LEU A 35 15.88 2.61 -7.27
CA LEU A 35 16.01 3.98 -7.76
C LEU A 35 16.84 3.99 -9.04
N ASN A 36 16.37 4.70 -10.06
CA ASN A 36 17.13 4.90 -11.29
C ASN A 36 18.27 5.92 -11.08
N LEU A 37 19.13 6.08 -12.10
CA LEU A 37 20.29 6.97 -12.01
C LEU A 37 19.91 8.43 -11.72
N ASP A 38 18.84 8.94 -12.34
CA ASP A 38 18.41 10.33 -12.13
C ASP A 38 17.86 10.56 -10.71
N GLU A 39 17.12 9.59 -10.18
CA GLU A 39 16.66 9.59 -8.79
C GLU A 39 17.86 9.53 -7.82
N MET A 40 18.84 8.68 -8.08
CA MET A 40 20.07 8.62 -7.27
C MET A 40 20.90 9.91 -7.36
N LYS A 41 20.95 10.57 -8.52
CA LYS A 41 21.57 11.89 -8.68
C LYS A 41 20.84 12.96 -7.89
N ALA A 42 19.51 12.92 -7.84
CA ALA A 42 18.71 13.83 -7.02
C ALA A 42 18.98 13.63 -5.52
N VAL A 43 19.06 12.37 -5.07
CA VAL A 43 19.48 12.01 -3.70
C VAL A 43 20.88 12.56 -3.41
N LYS A 44 21.86 12.30 -4.29
CA LYS A 44 23.22 12.82 -4.15
C LYS A 44 23.23 14.34 -4.02
N LYS A 45 22.49 15.05 -4.87
CA LYS A 45 22.38 16.52 -4.83
C LYS A 45 21.83 17.02 -3.49
N TYR A 46 20.80 16.36 -2.96
CA TYR A 46 20.24 16.70 -1.64
C TYR A 46 21.29 16.54 -0.53
N PHE A 47 21.97 15.39 -0.47
CA PHE A 47 22.96 15.09 0.57
C PHE A 47 24.23 15.96 0.46
N ILE A 48 24.62 16.37 -0.75
CA ILE A 48 25.64 17.41 -0.97
C ILE A 48 25.21 18.73 -0.30
N ASN A 49 23.96 19.17 -0.52
CA ASN A 49 23.46 20.44 0.01
C ASN A 49 23.37 20.47 1.55
N ILE A 50 23.17 19.32 2.20
CA ILE A 50 23.18 19.20 3.66
C ILE A 50 24.53 18.73 4.21
N HIS A 51 25.56 18.68 3.37
CA HIS A 51 26.96 18.50 3.73
C HIS A 51 27.26 17.20 4.51
N ARG A 52 26.55 16.11 4.21
CA ARG A 52 26.81 14.79 4.81
C ARG A 52 26.39 13.65 3.90
N ASN A 53 26.99 12.48 4.10
CA ASN A 53 26.51 11.25 3.48
C ASN A 53 25.19 10.77 4.12
N PRO A 54 24.32 10.11 3.34
CA PRO A 54 23.15 9.43 3.87
C PRO A 54 23.53 8.17 4.64
N THR A 55 22.63 7.73 5.52
CA THR A 55 22.60 6.37 6.02
C THR A 55 21.84 5.45 5.07
N ASP A 56 22.10 4.15 5.14
CA ASP A 56 21.33 3.12 4.44
C ASP A 56 19.83 3.20 4.77
N LEU A 57 19.48 3.48 6.03
CA LEU A 57 18.09 3.68 6.44
C LEU A 57 17.42 4.88 5.76
N GLU A 58 18.12 6.01 5.65
CA GLU A 58 17.60 7.21 4.95
C GLU A 58 17.41 6.93 3.45
N LEU A 59 18.33 6.19 2.83
CA LEU A 59 18.19 5.77 1.44
C LEU A 59 16.98 4.86 1.24
N GLN A 60 16.75 3.90 2.15
CA GLN A 60 15.57 3.03 2.11
C GLN A 60 14.26 3.80 2.27
N ALA A 61 14.22 4.78 3.18
CA ALA A 61 13.06 5.65 3.38
C ALA A 61 12.71 6.45 2.12
N ILE A 62 13.71 7.06 1.48
CA ILE A 62 13.54 7.79 0.22
C ILE A 62 13.09 6.84 -0.89
N ALA A 63 13.75 5.70 -1.04
CA ALA A 63 13.46 4.72 -2.08
C ALA A 63 12.02 4.21 -2.01
N GLN A 64 11.54 3.88 -0.81
CA GLN A 64 10.16 3.49 -0.59
C GLN A 64 9.20 4.63 -0.94
N THR A 65 9.46 5.84 -0.46
CA THR A 65 8.60 7.00 -0.69
C THR A 65 8.50 7.36 -2.18
N TRP A 66 9.58 7.22 -2.93
CA TRP A 66 9.67 7.53 -4.37
C TRP A 66 9.34 6.35 -5.29
N SER A 67 9.00 5.20 -4.73
CA SER A 67 8.53 4.04 -5.48
C SER A 67 7.28 4.37 -6.30
N GLU A 68 7.05 3.62 -7.37
CA GLU A 68 5.84 3.80 -8.19
C GLU A 68 4.57 3.59 -7.36
N HIS A 69 4.59 2.58 -6.50
CA HIS A 69 3.48 2.22 -5.62
C HIS A 69 3.10 3.34 -4.64
N CYS A 70 4.05 4.13 -4.13
CA CYS A 70 3.74 5.20 -3.16
C CYS A 70 3.53 6.55 -3.84
N TYR A 71 4.43 6.94 -4.74
CA TYR A 71 4.36 8.27 -5.33
C TYR A 71 3.39 8.35 -6.51
N HIS A 72 3.06 7.22 -7.15
CA HIS A 72 2.23 7.13 -8.34
C HIS A 72 2.80 7.97 -9.51
N LYS A 73 4.08 7.72 -9.88
CA LYS A 73 4.80 8.55 -10.88
C LYS A 73 4.09 8.50 -12.23
N THR A 74 3.56 7.35 -12.64
CA THR A 74 2.80 7.20 -13.89
C THR A 74 1.55 8.08 -13.91
N PHE A 75 0.78 8.09 -12.81
CA PHE A 75 -0.44 8.89 -12.72
C PHE A 75 -0.17 10.40 -12.68
N LYS A 76 0.97 10.82 -12.13
CA LYS A 76 1.39 12.22 -12.03
C LYS A 76 2.21 12.70 -13.23
N GLY A 77 2.74 11.77 -14.02
CA GLY A 77 3.64 12.03 -15.13
C GLY A 77 2.94 12.62 -16.36
N VAL A 78 3.76 12.88 -17.39
CA VAL A 78 3.30 13.32 -18.71
C VAL A 78 3.11 12.10 -19.60
N VAL A 79 1.90 11.92 -20.11
CA VAL A 79 1.57 10.86 -21.06
C VAL A 79 1.44 11.47 -22.45
N ILE A 80 2.31 11.03 -23.37
CA ILE A 80 2.30 11.44 -24.77
C ILE A 80 1.68 10.31 -25.58
N SER A 81 0.50 10.57 -26.14
CA SER A 81 -0.18 9.72 -27.11
C SER A 81 -0.08 10.33 -28.51
N GLN A 82 -0.38 9.55 -29.55
CA GLN A 82 -0.34 9.98 -30.95
C GLN A 82 -1.13 11.28 -31.21
N ASN A 83 -2.21 11.50 -30.45
CA ASN A 83 -3.14 12.61 -30.67
C ASN A 83 -3.23 13.61 -29.51
N SER A 84 -2.50 13.39 -28.40
CA SER A 84 -2.64 14.24 -27.21
C SER A 84 -1.48 14.12 -26.24
N ILE A 85 -1.16 15.22 -25.57
CA ILE A 85 -0.27 15.24 -24.40
C ILE A 85 -1.14 15.49 -23.18
N VAL A 86 -1.08 14.59 -22.20
CA VAL A 86 -1.81 14.72 -20.94
C VAL A 86 -0.81 14.84 -19.81
N ASN A 87 -0.88 15.94 -19.06
CA ASN A 87 -0.10 16.13 -17.85
C ASN A 87 -0.95 15.66 -16.67
N ASN A 88 -0.44 14.69 -15.90
CA ASN A 88 -1.10 14.16 -14.70
C ASN A 88 -2.51 13.60 -15.01
N ILE A 89 -2.55 12.34 -15.43
CA ILE A 89 -3.80 11.66 -15.79
C ILE A 89 -4.77 11.56 -14.61
N PHE A 90 -4.27 11.47 -13.37
CA PHE A 90 -5.11 11.47 -12.17
C PHE A 90 -5.90 12.78 -12.06
N LYS A 91 -5.21 13.92 -12.09
CA LYS A 91 -5.87 15.22 -12.02
C LYS A 91 -6.79 15.44 -13.21
N THR A 92 -6.33 15.08 -14.40
CA THR A 92 -7.07 15.38 -15.64
C THR A 92 -8.36 14.59 -15.79
N TYR A 93 -8.34 13.28 -15.49
CA TYR A 93 -9.47 12.39 -15.79
C TYR A 93 -10.22 11.88 -14.57
N ILE A 94 -9.63 11.94 -13.37
CA ILE A 94 -10.26 11.43 -12.14
C ILE A 94 -10.67 12.61 -11.25
N ALA A 95 -9.72 13.45 -10.81
CA ALA A 95 -10.02 14.50 -9.85
C ALA A 95 -10.84 15.65 -10.44
N LYS A 96 -10.57 16.02 -11.71
CA LYS A 96 -11.21 17.17 -12.38
C LYS A 96 -12.74 17.10 -12.34
N ALA A 97 -13.34 15.94 -12.59
CA ALA A 97 -14.80 15.81 -12.57
C ALA A 97 -15.38 16.15 -11.19
N THR A 98 -14.76 15.65 -10.13
CA THR A 98 -15.14 15.97 -8.74
C THR A 98 -14.92 17.44 -8.41
N GLU A 99 -13.79 18.02 -8.85
CA GLU A 99 -13.46 19.44 -8.66
C GLU A 99 -14.40 20.38 -9.42
N GLU A 100 -14.92 19.99 -10.58
CA GLU A 100 -15.86 20.79 -11.37
C GLU A 100 -17.28 20.71 -10.82
N ILE A 101 -17.73 19.51 -10.42
CA ILE A 101 -19.07 19.30 -9.88
C ILE A 101 -19.20 19.88 -8.46
N LYS A 102 -18.13 19.81 -7.65
CA LYS A 102 -18.09 20.22 -6.23
C LYS A 102 -19.32 19.75 -5.44
N PRO A 103 -19.63 18.44 -5.46
CA PRO A 103 -20.80 17.92 -4.75
C PRO A 103 -20.67 18.19 -3.26
N LYS A 104 -21.68 18.83 -2.65
CA LYS A 104 -21.69 19.15 -1.21
C LYS A 104 -21.64 17.92 -0.31
N TRP A 105 -22.07 16.77 -0.83
CA TRP A 105 -22.09 15.49 -0.14
C TRP A 105 -20.74 14.77 -0.15
N CYS A 106 -19.72 15.27 -0.85
CA CYS A 106 -18.35 14.75 -0.71
C CYS A 106 -17.65 15.48 0.43
N ILE A 107 -17.43 14.79 1.55
CA ILE A 107 -16.84 15.35 2.78
C ILE A 107 -15.30 15.36 2.70
N SER A 108 -14.71 14.27 2.22
CA SER A 108 -13.26 14.18 1.99
C SER A 108 -13.00 13.26 0.80
N VAL A 109 -12.32 13.77 -0.22
CA VAL A 109 -12.00 13.03 -1.44
C VAL A 109 -10.58 13.40 -1.88
N PHE A 110 -9.76 12.40 -2.19
CA PHE A 110 -8.36 12.56 -2.62
C PHE A 110 -7.40 13.19 -1.60
N GLU A 111 -7.81 13.35 -0.35
CA GLU A 111 -7.02 14.02 0.71
C GLU A 111 -6.65 13.09 1.87
N ASP A 112 -7.30 11.92 1.96
CA ASP A 112 -7.20 10.98 3.07
C ASP A 112 -7.27 9.52 2.58
N ASN A 113 -7.14 8.58 3.51
CA ASN A 113 -7.03 7.14 3.24
C ASN A 113 -8.28 6.53 2.59
N ALA A 114 -9.45 7.15 2.76
CA ALA A 114 -10.70 6.71 2.15
C ALA A 114 -11.53 7.91 1.65
N GLY A 115 -12.35 7.67 0.63
CA GLY A 115 -13.31 8.66 0.17
C GLY A 115 -14.52 8.70 1.09
N ILE A 116 -14.88 9.88 1.60
CA ILE A 116 -15.97 10.08 2.57
C ILE A 116 -17.09 10.86 1.91
N VAL A 117 -18.30 10.29 1.93
CA VAL A 117 -19.51 10.86 1.35
C VAL A 117 -20.66 10.87 2.35
N GLU A 118 -21.44 11.94 2.41
CA GLU A 118 -22.62 12.05 3.28
C GLU A 118 -23.68 11.00 2.89
N PHE A 119 -24.25 10.34 3.89
CA PHE A 119 -25.26 9.29 3.73
C PHE A 119 -26.60 9.63 4.43
N GLY A 120 -26.69 10.80 5.05
CA GLY A 120 -27.88 11.30 5.75
C GLY A 120 -27.83 11.08 7.26
N ASP A 121 -28.78 11.69 7.98
CA ASP A 121 -28.96 11.56 9.44
C ASP A 121 -27.70 11.82 10.29
N GLY A 122 -26.81 12.70 9.82
CA GLY A 122 -25.54 13.01 10.48
C GLY A 122 -24.45 11.96 10.30
N TYR A 123 -24.66 10.99 9.40
CA TYR A 123 -23.69 9.96 9.04
C TYR A 123 -23.14 10.15 7.62
N ALA A 124 -21.93 9.63 7.45
CA ALA A 124 -21.24 9.49 6.19
C ALA A 124 -20.80 8.04 5.98
N ILE A 125 -20.55 7.69 4.73
CA ILE A 125 -19.92 6.45 4.33
C ILE A 125 -18.48 6.76 3.91
N ALA A 126 -17.53 6.01 4.47
CA ALA A 126 -16.17 5.92 3.98
C ALA A 126 -16.06 4.72 3.02
N VAL A 127 -15.46 4.90 1.85
CA VAL A 127 -15.22 3.84 0.87
C VAL A 127 -13.76 3.84 0.45
N LYS A 128 -13.16 2.66 0.44
CA LYS A 128 -11.81 2.44 -0.09
C LYS A 128 -11.74 1.11 -0.80
N VAL A 129 -10.96 1.07 -1.87
CA VAL A 129 -10.61 -0.14 -2.61
C VAL A 129 -9.11 -0.10 -2.89
N GLU A 130 -8.45 -1.21 -2.63
CA GLU A 130 -7.03 -1.44 -2.93
C GLU A 130 -6.85 -2.69 -3.77
N THR A 131 -5.62 -2.93 -4.22
CA THR A 131 -5.23 -4.16 -4.91
C THR A 131 -4.08 -4.85 -4.21
N HIS A 132 -4.11 -6.18 -4.16
CA HIS A 132 -3.02 -6.97 -3.58
C HIS A 132 -2.53 -8.06 -4.54
N ASN A 133 -2.27 -7.66 -5.78
CA ASN A 133 -2.02 -8.53 -6.93
C ASN A 133 -0.74 -9.36 -6.78
N HIS A 134 0.42 -8.71 -6.70
CA HIS A 134 1.73 -9.38 -6.67
C HIS A 134 1.87 -10.34 -5.48
N PRO A 135 1.56 -9.93 -4.22
CA PRO A 135 1.62 -10.85 -3.08
C PRO A 135 0.71 -12.06 -3.27
N SER A 136 -0.53 -11.84 -3.74
CA SER A 136 -1.51 -12.91 -3.95
C SER A 136 -1.13 -13.86 -5.09
N ALA A 137 -0.37 -13.40 -6.09
CA ALA A 137 0.14 -14.27 -7.16
C ALA A 137 1.23 -15.25 -6.66
N ILE A 138 1.93 -14.89 -5.58
CA ILE A 138 3.03 -15.66 -4.99
C ILE A 138 2.52 -16.56 -3.86
N GLU A 139 1.84 -15.97 -2.88
CA GLU A 139 1.24 -16.63 -1.73
C GLU A 139 -0.21 -16.13 -1.58
N PRO A 140 -1.19 -16.86 -2.14
CA PRO A 140 -2.54 -16.34 -2.33
C PRO A 140 -3.32 -16.13 -1.03
N PHE A 141 -3.05 -16.91 0.03
CA PHE A 141 -3.82 -16.80 1.27
C PHE A 141 -3.45 -15.53 2.03
N GLY A 142 -2.17 -15.38 2.41
CA GLY A 142 -1.66 -14.24 3.13
C GLY A 142 -1.70 -12.98 2.29
N GLY A 143 -1.44 -13.07 0.99
CA GLY A 143 -1.64 -11.97 0.04
C GLY A 143 -3.05 -11.40 0.10
N ALA A 144 -4.09 -12.22 -0.09
CA ALA A 144 -5.45 -11.70 -0.08
C ALA A 144 -5.93 -11.29 1.32
N ALA A 145 -5.55 -12.05 2.36
CA ALA A 145 -5.89 -11.76 3.75
C ALA A 145 -5.36 -10.39 4.19
N THR A 146 -4.10 -10.09 3.88
CA THR A 146 -3.48 -8.79 4.21
C THR A 146 -4.02 -7.65 3.36
N GLY A 147 -4.48 -7.92 2.14
CA GLY A 147 -5.22 -6.95 1.34
C GLY A 147 -6.54 -6.51 1.98
N ILE A 148 -7.31 -7.47 2.54
CA ILE A 148 -8.52 -7.13 3.33
C ILE A 148 -8.15 -6.36 4.61
N GLY A 149 -7.13 -6.80 5.33
CA GLY A 149 -6.68 -6.08 6.52
C GLY A 149 -6.22 -4.64 6.22
N GLY A 150 -5.52 -4.42 5.11
CA GLY A 150 -5.12 -3.08 4.67
C GLY A 150 -6.32 -2.15 4.48
N VAL A 151 -7.28 -2.56 3.66
CA VAL A 151 -8.45 -1.73 3.37
C VAL A 151 -9.36 -1.52 4.59
N LEU A 152 -9.42 -2.46 5.53
CA LEU A 152 -10.10 -2.26 6.80
C LEU A 152 -9.40 -1.19 7.65
N ARG A 153 -8.07 -1.17 7.67
CA ARG A 153 -7.30 -0.13 8.35
C ARG A 153 -7.41 1.23 7.68
N ASP A 154 -7.56 1.31 6.36
CA ASP A 154 -7.87 2.58 5.68
C ASP A 154 -9.19 3.18 6.17
N ILE A 155 -10.23 2.36 6.30
CA ILE A 155 -11.54 2.79 6.81
C ILE A 155 -11.44 3.24 8.27
N LEU A 156 -10.71 2.49 9.10
CA LEU A 156 -10.42 2.90 10.49
C LEU A 156 -9.55 4.18 10.54
N GLY A 157 -8.67 4.37 9.55
CA GLY A 157 -7.80 5.52 9.36
C GLY A 157 -8.53 6.83 9.06
N VAL A 158 -9.84 6.77 8.79
CA VAL A 158 -10.72 7.95 8.72
C VAL A 158 -11.79 7.94 9.81
N TRP A 159 -11.56 7.20 10.90
CA TRP A 159 -12.47 7.02 12.04
C TRP A 159 -13.79 6.30 11.72
N ALA A 160 -13.94 5.73 10.53
CA ALA A 160 -15.15 5.01 10.16
C ALA A 160 -15.14 3.59 10.76
N ASP A 161 -16.32 3.09 11.12
CA ASP A 161 -16.48 1.69 11.51
C ASP A 161 -16.71 0.83 10.26
N PRO A 162 -15.81 -0.09 9.89
CA PRO A 162 -16.02 -0.91 8.70
C PRO A 162 -17.19 -1.89 8.91
N ILE A 163 -18.14 -1.87 7.98
CA ILE A 163 -19.39 -2.64 8.07
C ILE A 163 -19.56 -3.68 6.96
N ALA A 164 -18.84 -3.53 5.85
CA ALA A 164 -18.92 -4.45 4.73
C ALA A 164 -17.63 -4.44 3.90
N ASN A 165 -17.27 -5.60 3.37
CA ASN A 165 -16.20 -5.77 2.40
C ASN A 165 -16.79 -5.98 0.99
N ILE A 166 -16.01 -5.62 -0.01
CA ILE A 166 -16.28 -5.89 -1.43
C ILE A 166 -15.03 -6.44 -2.11
N ASP A 167 -15.17 -7.31 -3.09
CA ASP A 167 -14.02 -7.88 -3.80
C ASP A 167 -14.23 -8.04 -5.31
N VAL A 168 -13.18 -7.79 -6.09
CA VAL A 168 -13.17 -8.12 -7.53
C VAL A 168 -11.94 -8.97 -7.80
N LEU A 169 -12.16 -10.21 -8.25
CA LEU A 169 -11.13 -11.21 -8.37
C LEU A 169 -11.00 -11.66 -9.83
N CYS A 170 -9.80 -11.53 -10.38
CA CYS A 170 -9.52 -11.92 -11.76
C CYS A 170 -8.42 -12.99 -11.82
N PHE A 171 -8.71 -14.11 -12.48
CA PHE A 171 -7.81 -15.26 -12.59
C PHE A 171 -7.70 -15.79 -14.01
N GLY A 172 -6.66 -16.59 -14.29
CA GLY A 172 -6.61 -17.42 -15.50
C GLY A 172 -7.71 -18.50 -15.54
N PRO A 173 -8.00 -19.09 -16.71
CA PRO A 173 -8.99 -20.15 -16.84
C PRO A 173 -8.70 -21.35 -15.92
N LEU A 174 -9.72 -21.84 -15.20
CA LEU A 174 -9.54 -22.90 -14.20
C LEU A 174 -9.25 -24.29 -14.80
N ASN A 175 -9.57 -24.48 -16.08
CA ASN A 175 -9.38 -25.71 -16.84
C ASN A 175 -8.09 -25.71 -17.67
N ILE A 176 -7.21 -24.72 -17.50
CA ILE A 176 -5.93 -24.67 -18.20
C ILE A 176 -5.08 -25.90 -17.84
N ASP A 177 -4.41 -26.47 -18.85
CA ASP A 177 -3.48 -27.57 -18.66
C ASP A 177 -2.19 -27.05 -18.00
N TYR A 178 -1.65 -27.80 -17.04
CA TYR A 178 -0.39 -27.49 -16.38
C TYR A 178 0.77 -27.32 -17.38
N SER A 179 0.77 -28.08 -18.47
CA SER A 179 1.76 -27.99 -19.55
C SER A 179 1.74 -26.65 -20.30
N LYS A 180 0.65 -25.89 -20.22
CA LYS A 180 0.50 -24.57 -20.86
C LYS A 180 0.89 -23.42 -19.93
N LEU A 181 1.11 -23.68 -18.65
CA LEU A 181 1.47 -22.63 -17.69
C LEU A 181 2.96 -22.27 -17.83
N PRO A 182 3.30 -20.96 -17.86
CA PRO A 182 4.70 -20.56 -17.82
C PRO A 182 5.38 -21.08 -16.56
N LYS A 183 6.67 -21.41 -16.68
CA LYS A 183 7.44 -22.00 -15.57
C LYS A 183 7.41 -21.07 -14.36
N GLY A 184 7.12 -21.66 -13.20
CA GLY A 184 7.10 -20.95 -11.94
C GLY A 184 5.77 -20.27 -11.62
N ILE A 185 4.81 -20.19 -12.55
CA ILE A 185 3.47 -19.62 -12.30
C ILE A 185 2.58 -20.61 -11.56
N ASN A 186 1.84 -20.09 -10.58
CA ASN A 186 0.87 -20.85 -9.81
C ASN A 186 -0.38 -21.13 -10.65
N HIS A 187 -0.92 -22.35 -10.55
CA HIS A 187 -2.13 -22.72 -11.28
C HIS A 187 -3.34 -21.88 -10.82
N PRO A 188 -4.21 -21.38 -11.72
CA PRO A 188 -5.36 -20.53 -11.33
C PRO A 188 -6.26 -21.12 -10.25
N ARG A 189 -6.52 -22.43 -10.28
CA ARG A 189 -7.24 -23.16 -9.21
C ARG A 189 -6.61 -23.03 -7.82
N TYR A 190 -5.28 -23.02 -7.72
CA TYR A 190 -4.58 -22.85 -6.45
C TYR A 190 -4.71 -21.40 -5.97
N LEU A 191 -4.53 -20.44 -6.88
CA LEU A 191 -4.67 -19.01 -6.59
C LEU A 191 -6.09 -18.67 -6.11
N LEU A 192 -7.13 -19.08 -6.84
CA LEU A 192 -8.52 -18.86 -6.47
C LEU A 192 -8.83 -19.39 -5.06
N LYS A 193 -8.44 -20.64 -4.77
CA LYS A 193 -8.69 -21.25 -3.46
C LYS A 193 -8.00 -20.49 -2.33
N GLY A 194 -6.74 -20.10 -2.53
CA GLY A 194 -5.97 -19.37 -1.52
C GLY A 194 -6.54 -17.96 -1.29
N VAL A 195 -6.83 -17.22 -2.36
CA VAL A 195 -7.36 -15.86 -2.29
C VAL A 195 -8.71 -15.82 -1.56
N VAL A 196 -9.65 -16.67 -1.97
CA VAL A 196 -10.97 -16.74 -1.32
C VAL A 196 -10.85 -17.15 0.14
N ALA A 197 -9.97 -18.11 0.47
CA ALA A 197 -9.73 -18.51 1.85
C ALA A 197 -9.10 -17.38 2.68
N GLY A 198 -8.19 -16.60 2.10
CA GLY A 198 -7.55 -15.45 2.76
C GLY A 198 -8.53 -14.32 3.06
N ILE A 199 -9.36 -13.96 2.08
CA ILE A 199 -10.44 -12.95 2.24
C ILE A 199 -11.41 -13.40 3.33
N ALA A 200 -11.90 -14.64 3.24
CA ALA A 200 -12.82 -15.20 4.22
C ALA A 200 -12.19 -15.26 5.63
N TYR A 201 -10.92 -15.66 5.74
CA TYR A 201 -10.22 -15.71 7.02
C TYR A 201 -10.19 -14.34 7.70
N TYR A 202 -9.75 -13.29 7.00
CA TYR A 202 -9.61 -11.98 7.62
C TYR A 202 -10.98 -11.37 7.95
N GLY A 203 -11.90 -11.35 6.97
CA GLY A 203 -13.24 -10.79 7.14
C GLY A 203 -14.04 -11.48 8.24
N ASN A 204 -14.04 -12.81 8.29
CA ASN A 204 -14.80 -13.56 9.30
C ASN A 204 -14.28 -13.32 10.72
N ASN A 205 -12.95 -13.27 10.91
CA ASN A 205 -12.37 -13.00 12.23
C ASN A 205 -12.59 -11.55 12.68
N MET A 206 -12.68 -10.61 11.74
CA MET A 206 -13.07 -9.22 12.03
C MET A 206 -14.59 -9.05 12.22
N GLY A 207 -15.39 -10.07 11.88
CA GLY A 207 -16.85 -10.01 11.93
C GLY A 207 -17.46 -9.10 10.86
N ILE A 208 -16.81 -8.98 9.69
CA ILE A 208 -17.22 -8.07 8.61
C ILE A 208 -17.56 -8.88 7.35
N PRO A 209 -18.81 -8.86 6.88
CA PRO A 209 -19.23 -9.66 5.73
C PRO A 209 -18.69 -9.10 4.42
N THR A 210 -18.35 -9.98 3.47
CA THR A 210 -18.16 -9.58 2.06
C THR A 210 -19.52 -9.62 1.37
N VAL A 211 -20.03 -8.47 0.95
CA VAL A 211 -21.44 -8.30 0.55
C VAL A 211 -21.66 -8.15 -0.95
N CYS A 212 -20.60 -7.80 -1.69
CA CYS A 212 -20.66 -7.56 -3.13
C CYS A 212 -19.31 -7.89 -3.75
N GLY A 213 -19.32 -8.34 -4.99
CA GLY A 213 -18.09 -8.58 -5.72
C GLY A 213 -18.30 -9.13 -7.12
N ALA A 214 -17.18 -9.47 -7.77
CA ALA A 214 -17.17 -10.12 -9.07
C ALA A 214 -15.99 -11.09 -9.20
N ILE A 215 -16.19 -12.16 -9.96
CA ILE A 215 -15.11 -13.06 -10.36
C ILE A 215 -15.05 -13.12 -11.87
N TYR A 216 -13.88 -12.86 -12.44
CA TYR A 216 -13.65 -12.87 -13.88
C TYR A 216 -12.50 -13.82 -14.25
N PHE A 217 -12.66 -14.54 -15.35
CA PHE A 217 -11.66 -15.50 -15.84
C PHE A 217 -11.23 -15.14 -17.25
N ASP A 218 -9.93 -14.94 -17.45
CA ASP A 218 -9.35 -14.60 -18.75
C ASP A 218 -7.88 -15.03 -18.83
N GLU A 219 -7.43 -15.47 -20.00
CA GLU A 219 -6.04 -15.89 -20.21
C GLU A 219 -5.04 -14.77 -19.91
N GLY A 220 -5.44 -13.50 -20.05
CA GLY A 220 -4.63 -12.33 -19.69
C GLY A 220 -4.24 -12.24 -18.22
N TYR A 221 -4.92 -12.97 -17.32
CA TYR A 221 -4.57 -13.06 -15.89
C TYR A 221 -3.67 -14.26 -15.57
N ILE A 222 -3.14 -14.96 -16.57
CA ILE A 222 -2.09 -15.94 -16.36
C ILE A 222 -0.78 -15.21 -16.04
N GLY A 223 -0.13 -15.59 -14.95
CA GLY A 223 1.13 -15.00 -14.50
C GLY A 223 0.94 -13.90 -13.46
N ASN A 224 -0.04 -13.02 -13.65
CA ASN A 224 -0.42 -11.98 -12.70
C ASN A 224 -1.95 -11.89 -12.55
N ILE A 225 -2.43 -12.13 -11.34
CA ILE A 225 -3.87 -12.06 -11.01
C ILE A 225 -4.24 -10.64 -10.57
N ALA A 226 -5.53 -10.32 -10.63
CA ALA A 226 -6.04 -9.11 -9.97
C ALA A 226 -6.85 -9.49 -8.74
N VAL A 227 -6.51 -8.90 -7.60
CA VAL A 227 -7.20 -9.09 -6.32
C VAL A 227 -7.52 -7.71 -5.77
N TYR A 228 -8.73 -7.23 -6.06
CA TYR A 228 -9.25 -6.00 -5.48
C TYR A 228 -9.90 -6.31 -4.15
N CYS A 229 -9.47 -5.60 -3.11
CA CYS A 229 -10.01 -5.66 -1.76
C CYS A 229 -10.61 -4.30 -1.43
N GLY A 230 -11.91 -4.25 -1.15
CA GLY A 230 -12.60 -3.02 -0.79
C GLY A 230 -13.32 -3.13 0.54
N SER A 231 -13.57 -2.00 1.15
CA SER A 231 -14.37 -1.89 2.36
C SER A 231 -15.20 -0.62 2.39
N VAL A 232 -16.34 -0.72 3.07
CA VAL A 232 -17.31 0.34 3.30
C VAL A 232 -17.47 0.49 4.81
N GLY A 233 -17.34 1.72 5.30
CA GLY A 233 -17.49 2.03 6.73
C GLY A 233 -18.48 3.15 7.01
N LEU A 234 -19.07 3.11 8.19
CA LEU A 234 -20.01 4.12 8.70
C LEU A 234 -19.29 5.11 9.62
N LEU A 235 -19.48 6.40 9.38
CA LEU A 235 -18.81 7.48 10.10
C LEU A 235 -19.84 8.50 10.61
N PRO A 236 -19.97 8.72 11.93
CA PRO A 236 -20.67 9.90 12.42
C PRO A 236 -19.88 11.15 12.04
N ILE A 237 -20.51 12.07 11.30
CA ILE A 237 -19.81 13.23 10.70
C ILE A 237 -19.15 14.11 11.77
N ASP A 238 -19.79 14.25 12.94
CA ASP A 238 -19.28 15.03 14.08
C ASP A 238 -18.09 14.39 14.82
N ARG A 239 -17.64 13.22 14.37
CA ARG A 239 -16.47 12.49 14.90
C ARG A 239 -15.30 12.44 13.94
N TYR A 240 -15.46 12.90 12.71
CA TYR A 240 -14.36 13.00 11.77
C TYR A 240 -13.41 14.13 12.17
N VAL A 241 -12.15 13.80 12.50
CA VAL A 241 -11.15 14.77 12.97
C VAL A 241 -9.81 14.53 12.30
N ARG A 242 -9.20 15.62 11.80
CA ARG A 242 -7.85 15.66 11.23
C ARG A 242 -7.14 16.98 11.57
N ASN A 243 -6.90 17.20 12.86
CA ASN A 243 -6.39 18.46 13.42
C ASN A 243 -5.11 18.24 14.27
N VAL A 244 -4.19 17.41 13.79
CA VAL A 244 -2.91 17.13 14.47
C VAL A 244 -2.09 18.41 14.63
N SER A 245 -1.50 18.64 15.81
CA SER A 245 -0.76 19.86 16.15
C SER A 245 0.60 19.56 16.81
N PRO A 246 1.60 20.45 16.68
CA PRO A 246 2.84 20.33 17.45
C PRO A 246 2.57 20.22 18.95
N GLY A 247 3.15 19.21 19.60
CA GLY A 247 2.91 18.91 21.01
C GLY A 247 2.01 17.69 21.24
N ASP A 248 1.29 17.23 20.22
CA ASP A 248 0.55 15.96 20.28
C ASP A 248 1.51 14.77 20.44
N ALA A 249 1.08 13.76 21.18
CA ALA A 249 1.81 12.50 21.31
C ALA A 249 1.48 11.57 20.13
N ALA A 250 2.50 11.04 19.47
CA ALA A 250 2.35 9.99 18.47
C ALA A 250 2.25 8.62 19.16
N ILE A 251 1.18 7.87 18.87
CA ILE A 251 0.94 6.54 19.45
C ILE A 251 0.97 5.50 18.33
N LEU A 252 1.89 4.53 18.46
CA LEU A 252 1.88 3.31 17.67
C LEU A 252 1.04 2.25 18.39
N ALA A 253 -0.05 1.79 17.77
CA ALA A 253 -0.95 0.80 18.33
C ALA A 253 -1.18 -0.37 17.37
N GLY A 254 -1.26 -1.59 17.92
CA GLY A 254 -1.46 -2.83 17.16
C GLY A 254 -0.39 -3.88 17.45
N GLY A 255 -0.15 -4.76 16.48
CA GLY A 255 0.83 -5.84 16.59
C GLY A 255 2.28 -5.35 16.73
N ARG A 256 3.15 -6.20 17.28
CA ARG A 256 4.59 -5.90 17.40
C ARG A 256 5.21 -5.78 16.00
N THR A 257 6.04 -4.77 15.79
CA THR A 257 6.80 -4.61 14.55
C THR A 257 7.76 -5.78 14.35
N GLY A 258 7.52 -6.57 13.31
CA GLY A 258 8.35 -7.68 12.88
C GLY A 258 9.31 -7.29 11.74
N ARG A 259 9.93 -8.30 11.11
CA ARG A 259 10.73 -8.14 9.88
C ARG A 259 9.94 -8.53 8.63
N ASP A 260 8.62 -8.52 8.74
CA ASP A 260 7.69 -8.98 7.71
C ASP A 260 7.49 -7.89 6.65
N GLY A 261 7.51 -8.26 5.37
CA GLY A 261 7.20 -7.33 4.27
C GLY A 261 8.27 -6.25 4.00
N ILE A 262 9.50 -6.41 4.50
CA ILE A 262 10.62 -5.53 4.16
C ILE A 262 10.83 -5.55 2.64
N HIS A 263 10.93 -4.35 2.05
CA HIS A 263 11.01 -4.07 0.60
C HIS A 263 9.72 -4.42 -0.19
N GLY A 264 8.61 -4.77 0.46
CA GLY A 264 7.38 -5.19 -0.22
C GLY A 264 6.85 -4.18 -1.26
N VAL A 265 6.94 -2.88 -0.98
CA VAL A 265 6.52 -1.79 -1.87
C VAL A 265 7.44 -1.64 -3.08
N THR A 266 8.76 -1.65 -2.83
CA THR A 266 9.77 -1.61 -3.89
C THR A 266 9.63 -2.82 -4.80
N PHE A 267 9.37 -4.00 -4.23
CA PHE A 267 9.11 -5.23 -4.97
C PHE A 267 7.79 -5.22 -5.76
N ALA A 268 6.72 -4.66 -5.22
CA ALA A 268 5.45 -4.50 -5.93
C ALA A 268 5.57 -3.59 -7.18
N SER A 269 6.68 -2.83 -7.27
CA SER A 269 7.02 -1.98 -8.41
C SER A 269 7.94 -2.65 -9.43
N LEU A 270 8.36 -3.91 -9.22
CA LEU A 270 9.23 -4.67 -10.13
C LEU A 270 8.45 -5.77 -10.88
N GLU A 271 8.93 -6.14 -12.07
CA GLU A 271 8.34 -7.25 -12.85
C GLU A 271 8.62 -8.63 -12.21
N LEU A 272 7.62 -9.52 -12.25
CA LEU A 272 7.69 -10.88 -11.75
C LEU A 272 8.47 -11.80 -12.70
N ASN A 273 9.79 -11.92 -12.51
CA ASN A 273 10.63 -12.89 -13.22
C ASN A 273 10.78 -14.23 -12.46
N SER A 274 11.17 -15.31 -13.16
CA SER A 274 11.25 -16.65 -12.58
C SER A 274 12.24 -16.79 -11.40
N ASP A 275 13.30 -15.97 -11.38
CA ASP A 275 14.38 -16.03 -10.38
C ASP A 275 14.06 -15.26 -9.09
N SER A 276 13.11 -14.32 -9.10
CA SER A 276 12.77 -13.52 -7.91
C SER A 276 11.90 -14.27 -6.89
N ARG A 277 11.22 -15.36 -7.29
CA ARG A 277 10.17 -16.03 -6.48
C ARG A 277 10.63 -16.70 -5.18
N SER A 278 11.89 -17.14 -5.08
CA SER A 278 12.37 -17.88 -3.90
C SER A 278 12.57 -16.99 -2.67
N GLY A 279 12.98 -15.73 -2.85
CA GLY A 279 13.08 -14.73 -1.79
C GLY A 279 11.77 -13.96 -1.52
N LEU A 280 10.77 -14.12 -2.38
CA LEU A 280 9.54 -13.33 -2.37
C LEU A 280 8.51 -13.77 -1.31
N ARG A 281 8.59 -15.00 -0.80
CA ARG A 281 7.64 -15.47 0.25
C ARG A 281 7.79 -14.73 1.57
N SER A 282 9.02 -14.33 1.93
CA SER A 282 9.26 -13.53 3.15
C SER A 282 8.78 -12.08 3.03
N ALA A 283 8.49 -11.61 1.82
CA ALA A 283 7.92 -10.29 1.59
C ALA A 283 6.40 -10.26 1.74
N VAL A 284 5.73 -11.41 1.85
CA VAL A 284 4.29 -11.47 2.12
C VAL A 284 4.06 -11.31 3.62
N GLN A 285 3.27 -10.31 4.00
CA GLN A 285 2.94 -10.05 5.39
C GLN A 285 2.07 -11.17 5.99
N ILE A 286 2.20 -11.36 7.31
CA ILE A 286 1.42 -12.36 8.05
C ILE A 286 0.13 -11.71 8.55
N PRO A 287 -1.06 -12.23 8.21
CA PRO A 287 -2.32 -11.65 8.64
C PRO A 287 -2.59 -11.91 10.14
N ASN A 288 -3.06 -10.89 10.87
CA ASN A 288 -3.47 -11.02 12.27
C ASN A 288 -4.79 -10.28 12.56
N PRO A 289 -5.93 -10.80 12.04
CA PRO A 289 -7.23 -10.14 12.19
C PRO A 289 -7.70 -10.04 13.64
N ILE A 290 -7.29 -10.95 14.52
CA ILE A 290 -7.67 -10.91 15.94
C ILE A 290 -7.07 -9.68 16.64
N GLU A 291 -5.84 -9.30 16.29
CA GLU A 291 -5.24 -8.09 16.85
C GLU A 291 -5.85 -6.82 16.26
N GLU A 292 -6.16 -6.83 14.96
CA GLU A 292 -6.83 -5.71 14.31
C GLU A 292 -8.26 -5.50 14.82
N GLU A 293 -8.97 -6.56 15.21
CA GLU A 293 -10.30 -6.46 15.83
C GLU A 293 -10.24 -5.70 17.16
N LYS A 294 -9.27 -6.04 18.01
CA LYS A 294 -9.05 -5.33 19.28
C LYS A 294 -8.74 -3.86 19.03
N LEU A 295 -7.92 -3.60 18.00
CA LEU A 295 -7.57 -2.25 17.58
C LEU A 295 -8.81 -1.48 17.08
N ARG A 296 -9.67 -2.10 16.26
CA ARG A 296 -10.96 -1.52 15.82
C ARG A 296 -11.78 -1.08 17.03
N ARG A 297 -11.99 -1.93 18.03
CA ARG A 297 -12.74 -1.57 19.25
C ARG A 297 -12.14 -0.36 19.97
N ALA A 298 -10.82 -0.32 20.10
CA ALA A 298 -10.11 0.78 20.74
C ALA A 298 -10.25 2.09 19.94
N ILE A 299 -10.05 2.05 18.62
CA ILE A 299 -10.18 3.20 17.72
C ILE A 299 -11.59 3.79 17.78
N LEU A 300 -12.63 2.95 17.73
CA LEU A 300 -14.01 3.41 17.81
C LEU A 300 -14.29 4.08 19.16
N ARG A 301 -13.73 3.55 20.26
CA ARG A 301 -13.86 4.18 21.57
C ARG A 301 -13.13 5.53 21.64
N ILE A 302 -11.91 5.61 21.11
CA ILE A 302 -11.10 6.84 21.02
C ILE A 302 -11.85 7.91 20.23
N ARG A 303 -12.45 7.53 19.09
CA ARG A 303 -13.29 8.40 18.25
C ARG A 303 -14.48 8.93 19.03
N ASP A 304 -15.26 8.02 19.63
CA ASP A 304 -16.52 8.38 20.29
C ASP A 304 -16.28 9.29 21.50
N GLU A 305 -15.20 9.04 22.25
CA GLU A 305 -14.74 9.88 23.36
C GLU A 305 -13.94 11.13 22.94
N ARG A 306 -13.60 11.28 21.64
CA ARG A 306 -12.80 12.39 21.09
C ARG A 306 -11.42 12.53 21.76
N LEU A 307 -10.71 11.42 21.92
CA LEU A 307 -9.41 11.38 22.61
C LEU A 307 -8.19 11.59 21.71
N ALA A 308 -8.38 11.81 20.41
CA ALA A 308 -7.29 11.95 19.44
C ALA A 308 -7.57 13.05 18.41
N SER A 309 -6.50 13.67 17.92
CA SER A 309 -6.51 14.75 16.92
C SER A 309 -6.34 14.25 15.48
N GLY A 310 -5.95 13.00 15.28
CA GLY A 310 -5.81 12.36 13.97
C GLY A 310 -5.41 10.89 14.09
N ILE A 311 -5.52 10.17 12.99
CA ILE A 311 -5.12 8.77 12.85
C ILE A 311 -4.68 8.52 11.40
N THR A 312 -3.83 7.53 11.20
CA THR A 312 -3.47 7.02 9.87
C THR A 312 -3.16 5.54 10.00
N ASP A 313 -3.24 4.81 8.89
CA ASP A 313 -2.88 3.41 8.84
C ASP A 313 -1.35 3.21 8.70
N LEU A 314 -0.91 1.96 8.86
CA LEU A 314 0.46 1.55 8.55
C LEU A 314 0.41 0.48 7.46
N GLY A 315 0.58 0.94 6.22
CA GLY A 315 0.61 0.11 5.01
C GLY A 315 2.00 0.04 4.38
N GLY A 316 2.05 0.29 3.07
CA GLY A 316 3.30 0.28 2.31
C GLY A 316 4.34 1.24 2.88
N GLY A 317 5.52 0.72 3.26
CA GLY A 317 6.60 1.50 3.85
C GLY A 317 6.54 1.67 5.38
N GLY A 318 5.45 1.21 6.00
CA GLY A 318 5.28 1.22 7.45
C GLY A 318 5.51 2.60 8.06
N LEU A 319 6.27 2.66 9.15
CA LEU A 319 6.52 3.91 9.89
C LEU A 319 7.18 5.00 9.03
N SER A 320 8.00 4.62 8.06
CA SER A 320 8.66 5.59 7.18
C SER A 320 7.67 6.38 6.35
N SER A 321 6.55 5.76 5.96
CA SER A 321 5.51 6.41 5.16
C SER A 321 4.45 7.11 6.00
N ALA A 322 4.14 6.59 7.19
CA ALA A 322 3.07 7.13 8.02
C ALA A 322 3.49 8.37 8.84
N ILE A 323 4.79 8.51 9.14
CA ILE A 323 5.33 9.67 9.87
C ILE A 323 5.81 10.77 8.90
N GLY A 324 6.24 10.37 7.70
CA GLY A 324 6.93 11.20 6.71
C GLY A 324 6.06 12.15 5.91
#